data_AF-A0A2A5F9M7-F1
#
_entry.id   AF-A0A2A5F9M7-F1
#
_cell.length_a   1.000
_cell.length_b   1.000
_cell.length_c   1.000
_cell.angle_alpha   90.00
_cell.angle_beta   90.00
_cell.angle_gamma   90.00
#
_symmetry.space_group_name_H-M   'P 1'
#
loop_
_entity.id
_entity.type
_entity.pdbx_description
1 polymer ?
#
loop_
_entity_poly.entity_id
_entity_poly.type
_entity_poly.pdbx_seq_one_letter_code
_entity_poly.pdbx_strand_id
1 'polypeptide(L)'
;MVTHALFAEFGMPLIATIVRDAGYDVKVFVEHIGPVKWDQVMESDVVCFYTFSASMPTTVEYIKKIRAARPEMPIILGGTHASVMAEDTLQYCDLVVRQEGDETLPDVLSK
;
A
#
# COMPACT_ATOMS: atom_id res chain seq x y z
N MET A 1 -13.16 28.31 -0.59
CA MET A 1 -11.85 27.79 -0.15
C MET A 1 -11.98 26.28 -0.07
N VAL A 2 -11.23 25.55 -0.89
CA VAL A 2 -11.07 24.10 -0.68
C VAL A 2 -10.20 23.99 0.58
N THR A 3 -10.76 23.50 1.69
CA THR A 3 -10.04 23.48 2.97
C THR A 3 -8.92 22.44 3.01
N HIS A 4 -8.98 21.46 2.11
CA HIS A 4 -7.97 20.42 1.91
C HIS A 4 -7.94 20.06 0.42
N ALA A 5 -6.74 19.89 -0.15
CA ALA A 5 -6.62 19.30 -1.48
C ALA A 5 -6.91 17.79 -1.37
N LEU A 6 -8.03 17.34 -1.92
CA LEU A 6 -8.28 15.92 -2.18
C LEU A 6 -7.52 15.55 -3.45
N PHE A 7 -6.26 15.13 -3.29
CA PHE A 7 -5.53 14.49 -4.36
C PHE A 7 -6.00 13.04 -4.41
N ALA A 8 -6.97 12.74 -5.26
CA ALA A 8 -7.28 11.35 -5.56
C ALA A 8 -6.00 10.75 -6.15
N GLU A 9 -5.29 9.96 -5.35
CA GLU A 9 -4.14 9.18 -5.81
C GLU A 9 -4.69 8.19 -6.84
N PHE A 10 -4.75 8.59 -8.12
CA PHE A 10 -5.43 7.85 -9.19
C PHE A 10 -4.95 6.39 -9.28
N GLY A 11 -3.70 6.13 -8.88
CA GLY A 11 -3.13 4.80 -8.79
C GLY A 11 -3.90 3.88 -7.82
N MET A 12 -4.37 4.35 -6.67
CA MET A 12 -5.00 3.48 -5.67
C MET A 12 -6.33 2.86 -6.16
N PRO A 13 -7.31 3.64 -6.69
CA PRO A 13 -8.52 3.06 -7.27
C PRO A 13 -8.26 2.21 -8.52
N LEU A 14 -7.23 2.56 -9.32
CA LEU A 14 -6.83 1.80 -10.51
C LEU A 14 -6.29 0.42 -10.12
N ILE A 15 -5.25 0.39 -9.28
CA ILE A 15 -4.63 -0.84 -8.78
C ILE A 15 -5.67 -1.71 -8.06
N ALA A 16 -6.53 -1.11 -7.24
CA ALA A 16 -7.58 -1.86 -6.56
C ALA A 16 -8.59 -2.48 -7.53
N THR A 17 -8.91 -1.79 -8.63
CA THR A 17 -9.77 -2.33 -9.69
C THR A 17 -9.09 -3.49 -10.40
N ILE A 18 -7.81 -3.34 -10.78
CA ILE A 18 -7.05 -4.39 -11.46
C ILE A 18 -6.94 -5.65 -10.59
N VAL A 19 -6.54 -5.50 -9.33
CA VAL A 19 -6.38 -6.63 -8.41
C VAL A 19 -7.73 -7.28 -8.08
N ARG A 20 -8.81 -6.50 -7.94
CA ARG A 20 -10.17 -7.05 -7.81
C ARG A 20 -10.55 -7.86 -9.05
N ASP A 21 -10.33 -7.33 -10.24
CA ASP A 21 -10.70 -7.98 -11.51
C ASP A 21 -9.83 -9.23 -11.77
N ALA A 22 -8.65 -9.31 -11.15
CA ALA A 22 -7.82 -10.53 -11.07
C ALA A 22 -8.33 -11.58 -10.06
N GLY A 23 -9.41 -11.31 -9.32
CA GLY A 23 -10.12 -12.28 -8.47
C GLY A 23 -9.85 -12.16 -6.96
N TYR A 24 -9.13 -11.12 -6.51
CA TYR A 24 -8.85 -10.92 -5.09
C TYR A 24 -9.96 -10.11 -4.39
N ASP A 25 -10.17 -10.37 -3.09
CA ASP A 25 -10.95 -9.49 -2.23
C ASP A 25 -10.08 -8.28 -1.82
N VAL A 26 -10.45 -7.09 -2.32
CA VAL A 26 -9.63 -5.88 -2.16
C VAL A 26 -10.36 -4.84 -1.31
N LYS A 27 -9.67 -4.38 -0.27
CA LYS A 27 -10.10 -3.27 0.59
C LYS A 27 -9.10 -2.12 0.46
N VAL A 28 -9.59 -0.91 0.20
CA VAL A 28 -8.75 0.29 0.04
C VAL A 28 -9.07 1.30 1.11
N PHE A 29 -8.03 1.82 1.76
CA PHE A 29 -8.14 2.90 2.73
C PHE A 29 -7.27 4.07 2.27
N VAL A 30 -7.87 5.26 2.24
CA VAL A 30 -7.19 6.53 1.95
C VAL A 30 -7.55 7.48 3.08
N GLU A 31 -6.57 7.82 3.93
CA GLU A 31 -6.83 8.45 5.23
C GLU A 31 -7.52 9.81 5.14
N HIS A 32 -7.24 10.56 4.07
CA HIS A 32 -7.87 11.85 3.82
C HIS A 32 -9.29 11.72 3.24
N ILE A 33 -9.75 10.49 2.92
CA ILE A 33 -11.12 10.17 2.52
C ILE A 33 -11.90 9.56 3.71
N GLY A 34 -11.26 8.70 4.51
CA GLY A 34 -11.90 8.08 5.66
C GLY A 34 -10.93 7.26 6.53
N PRO A 35 -11.37 6.81 7.71
CA PRO A 35 -10.51 6.11 8.66
C PRO A 35 -10.08 4.73 8.15
N VAL A 36 -8.86 4.33 8.49
CA VAL A 36 -8.37 2.96 8.28
C VAL A 36 -9.09 2.00 9.23
N LYS A 37 -9.75 0.98 8.68
CA LYS A 37 -10.38 -0.08 9.48
C LYS A 37 -9.34 -1.16 9.80
N TRP A 38 -8.64 -0.98 10.91
CA TRP A 38 -7.50 -1.83 11.27
C TRP A 38 -7.85 -3.31 11.42
N ASP A 39 -9.03 -3.65 11.90
CA ASP A 39 -9.46 -5.05 12.01
C ASP A 39 -9.44 -5.74 10.65
N GLN A 40 -9.91 -5.04 9.61
CA GLN A 40 -9.89 -5.53 8.23
C GLN A 40 -8.47 -5.63 7.65
N VAL A 41 -7.56 -4.72 8.03
CA VAL A 41 -6.14 -4.78 7.64
C VAL A 41 -5.47 -6.00 8.28
N MET A 42 -5.81 -6.31 9.53
CA MET A 42 -5.23 -7.44 10.26
C MET A 42 -5.79 -8.80 9.79
N GLU A 43 -6.98 -8.82 9.19
CA GLU A 43 -7.57 -10.02 8.57
C GLU A 43 -6.99 -10.34 7.19
N SER A 44 -6.34 -9.39 6.52
CA SER A 44 -5.82 -9.57 5.15
C SER A 44 -4.72 -10.63 5.07
N ASP A 45 -4.54 -11.23 3.89
CA ASP A 45 -3.41 -12.12 3.60
C ASP A 45 -2.15 -11.36 3.16
N VAL A 46 -2.31 -10.12 2.70
CA VAL A 46 -1.24 -9.22 2.25
C VAL A 46 -1.67 -7.77 2.49
N VAL A 47 -0.70 -6.89 2.80
CA VAL A 47 -0.93 -5.44 2.93
C VAL A 47 -0.05 -4.69 1.94
N CYS A 48 -0.68 -3.86 1.11
CA CYS A 48 0.01 -3.00 0.16
C CYS A 48 -0.07 -1.53 0.60
N PHE A 49 1.03 -0.79 0.45
CA PHE A 49 1.09 0.64 0.68
C PHE A 49 1.54 1.38 -0.58
N TYR A 50 0.80 2.43 -0.96
CA TYR A 50 1.33 3.47 -1.83
C TYR A 50 2.06 4.52 -0.99
N THR A 51 3.29 4.85 -1.36
CA THR A 51 4.15 5.76 -0.60
C THR A 51 4.67 6.89 -1.46
N PHE A 52 4.57 8.11 -0.92
CA PHE A 52 5.34 9.27 -1.37
C PHE A 52 6.12 9.81 -0.16
N SER A 53 7.10 10.67 -0.38
CA SER A 53 8.10 10.96 0.65
C SER A 53 7.53 11.51 1.96
N ALA A 54 6.42 12.24 1.91
CA ALA A 54 5.79 12.77 3.13
C ALA A 54 4.94 11.74 3.88
N SER A 55 4.45 10.68 3.20
CA SER A 55 3.67 9.60 3.83
C SER A 55 4.56 8.47 4.36
N MET A 56 5.83 8.41 3.96
CA MET A 56 6.74 7.34 4.36
C MET A 56 6.89 7.22 5.90
N PRO A 57 7.07 8.30 6.69
CA PRO A 57 7.15 8.17 8.15
C PRO A 57 5.91 7.52 8.77
N THR A 58 4.71 7.94 8.36
CA THR A 58 3.45 7.33 8.81
C THR A 58 3.35 5.87 8.36
N THR A 59 3.76 5.57 7.13
CA THR A 59 3.77 4.20 6.60
C THR A 59 4.66 3.29 7.44
N VAL A 60 5.85 3.74 7.85
CA VAL A 60 6.74 2.98 8.73
C VAL A 60 6.08 2.68 10.08
N GLU A 61 5.36 3.64 10.68
CA GLU A 61 4.62 3.39 11.92
C GLU A 61 3.48 2.37 11.73
N TYR A 62 2.83 2.37 10.57
CA TYR A 62 1.79 1.38 10.22
C TYR A 62 2.38 -0.02 10.02
N ILE A 63 3.53 -0.10 9.36
CA ILE A 63 4.29 -1.35 9.22
C ILE A 63 4.67 -1.89 10.61
N LYS A 64 5.21 -1.06 11.50
CA LYS A 64 5.54 -1.48 12.87
C LYS A 64 4.32 -2.00 13.61
N LYS A 65 3.18 -1.31 13.51
CA LYS A 65 1.92 -1.75 14.11
C LYS A 65 1.45 -3.10 13.55
N ILE A 66 1.52 -3.30 12.24
CA ILE A 66 1.17 -4.57 11.59
C ILE A 66 2.11 -5.68 12.06
N ARG A 67 3.43 -5.47 11.98
CA ARG A 67 4.44 -6.47 12.37
C ARG A 67 4.38 -6.83 13.85
N ALA A 68 4.02 -5.90 14.72
CA ALA A 68 3.82 -6.18 16.14
C ALA A 68 2.66 -7.17 16.40
N ALA A 69 1.63 -7.16 15.54
CA ALA A 69 0.47 -8.07 15.65
C ALA A 69 0.60 -9.33 14.78
N ARG A 70 1.16 -9.19 13.57
CA ARG A 70 1.36 -10.25 12.58
C ARG A 70 2.77 -10.13 11.98
N PRO A 71 3.79 -10.70 12.65
CA PRO A 71 5.19 -10.59 12.23
C PRO A 71 5.45 -11.08 10.81
N GLU A 72 4.71 -12.09 10.35
CA GLU A 72 4.86 -12.72 9.04
C GLU A 72 3.93 -12.15 7.95
N MET A 73 3.16 -11.08 8.23
CA MET A 73 2.28 -10.49 7.23
C MET A 73 3.11 -9.99 6.02
N PRO A 74 2.86 -10.47 4.79
CA PRO A 74 3.48 -9.93 3.60
C PRO A 74 3.11 -8.45 3.42
N ILE A 75 4.12 -7.60 3.29
CA ILE A 75 3.98 -6.14 3.09
C ILE A 75 4.68 -5.74 1.79
N ILE A 76 3.92 -5.11 0.90
CA ILE A 76 4.38 -4.63 -0.41
C ILE A 76 4.29 -3.12 -0.46
N LEU A 77 5.38 -2.43 -0.83
CA LEU A 77 5.38 -0.97 -0.99
C LEU A 77 5.55 -0.60 -2.47
N GLY A 78 4.76 0.39 -2.90
CA GLY A 78 4.89 1.04 -4.20
C GLY A 78 4.82 2.56 -4.07
N GLY A 79 4.65 3.22 -5.21
CA GLY A 79 4.55 4.68 -5.29
C GLY A 79 5.89 5.38 -5.54
N THR A 80 5.85 6.72 -5.57
CA THR A 80 6.99 7.54 -6.01
C THR A 80 8.19 7.43 -5.07
N HIS A 81 7.97 7.34 -3.75
CA HIS A 81 9.06 7.19 -2.79
C HIS A 81 9.72 5.82 -2.94
N ALA A 82 8.93 4.74 -2.88
CA ALA A 82 9.42 3.37 -3.05
C ALA A 82 10.16 3.17 -4.38
N SER A 83 9.74 3.84 -5.45
CA SER A 83 10.39 3.75 -6.76
C SER A 83 11.78 4.38 -6.80
N VAL A 84 11.95 5.52 -6.11
CA VAL A 84 13.19 6.31 -6.10
C VAL A 84 14.15 5.85 -5.00
N MET A 85 13.64 5.44 -3.84
CA MET A 85 14.39 5.04 -2.65
C MET A 85 14.20 3.54 -2.37
N ALA A 86 14.32 2.69 -3.39
CA ALA A 86 13.91 1.28 -3.31
C ALA A 86 14.68 0.50 -2.23
N GLU A 87 16.00 0.70 -2.16
CA GLU A 87 16.87 0.01 -1.22
C GLU A 87 16.56 0.39 0.24
N ASP A 88 16.34 1.69 0.50
CA ASP A 88 15.94 2.18 1.83
C ASP A 88 14.52 1.71 2.19
N THR A 89 13.62 1.65 1.20
CA THR A 89 12.24 1.20 1.39
C THR A 89 12.17 -0.29 1.74
N LEU A 90 13.01 -1.11 1.10
CA LEU A 90 13.12 -2.56 1.36
C LEU A 90 13.49 -2.90 2.81
N GLN A 91 14.01 -1.95 3.60
CA GLN A 91 14.26 -2.17 5.03
C GLN A 91 12.97 -2.35 5.85
N TYR A 92 11.82 -1.95 5.30
CA TYR A 92 10.53 -1.94 6.00
C TYR A 92 9.51 -2.93 5.44
N CYS A 93 9.76 -3.53 4.27
CA CYS A 93 8.80 -4.37 3.57
C CYS A 93 9.44 -5.57 2.89
N ASP A 94 8.62 -6.54 2.48
CA ASP A 94 9.13 -7.77 1.85
C ASP A 94 9.38 -7.58 0.35
N LEU A 95 8.66 -6.65 -0.28
CA LEU A 95 8.78 -6.37 -1.70
C LEU A 95 8.51 -4.90 -2.01
N VAL A 96 9.31 -4.35 -2.93
CA VAL A 96 9.11 -3.02 -3.52
C VAL A 96 8.72 -3.14 -4.98
N VAL A 97 7.56 -2.60 -5.33
CA VAL A 97 7.15 -2.38 -6.73
C VAL A 97 7.60 -0.99 -7.14
N ARG A 98 8.49 -0.92 -8.15
CA ARG A 98 9.01 0.33 -8.69
C ARG A 98 8.24 0.71 -9.95
N GLN A 99 8.11 2.01 -10.19
CA GLN A 99 7.37 2.57 -11.32
C GLN A 99 5.89 2.15 -11.27
N GLU A 100 5.30 1.82 -12.42
CA GLU A 100 3.90 1.41 -12.51
C GLU A 100 3.72 -0.03 -12.03
N GLY A 101 2.72 -0.24 -11.19
CA GLY A 101 2.44 -1.54 -10.56
C GLY A 101 1.23 -2.27 -11.13
N ASP A 102 0.61 -1.73 -12.18
CA ASP A 102 -0.60 -2.24 -12.81
C ASP A 102 -0.45 -3.66 -13.35
N GLU A 103 0.70 -3.98 -13.94
CA GLU A 103 1.03 -5.36 -14.36
C GLU A 103 1.78 -6.14 -13.27
N THR A 104 2.69 -5.48 -12.56
CA THR A 104 3.62 -6.15 -11.64
C THR A 104 2.90 -6.68 -10.39
N LEU A 105 1.95 -5.93 -9.82
CA LEU A 105 1.31 -6.35 -8.58
C LEU A 105 0.45 -7.62 -8.76
N PRO A 106 -0.43 -7.74 -9.79
CA PRO A 106 -1.13 -8.99 -10.06
C PRO A 106 -0.19 -10.20 -10.23
N ASP A 107 0.91 -10.01 -10.97
CA ASP A 107 1.90 -11.07 -11.19
C ASP A 107 2.54 -11.54 -9.87
N VAL A 108 2.86 -10.61 -8.97
CA VAL A 108 3.42 -10.92 -7.65
C VAL A 108 2.40 -11.63 -6.77
N LEU A 109 1.14 -11.18 -6.76
CA LEU A 109 0.08 -11.78 -5.94
C LEU A 109 -0.32 -13.18 -6.39
N SER A 110 -0.04 -13.54 -7.66
CA SER A 110 -0.39 -14.84 -8.24
C SER A 110 0.56 -15.98 -7.86
N LYS A 111 1.66 -15.67 -7.18
CA LYS A 111 2.74 -16.60 -6.79
C LYS A 111 2.64 -17.02 -5.34
#